data_AF-A0A1Q8AJV3-F1
#
_entry.id   AF-A0A1Q8AJV3-F1
#
_cell.length_a   1.000
_cell.length_b   1.000
_cell.length_c   1.000
_cell.angle_alpha   90.00
_cell.angle_beta   90.00
_cell.angle_gamma   90.00
#
_symmetry.space_group_name_H-M   'P 1'
#
loop_
_entity.id
_entity.type
_entity.pdbx_description
1 polymer ?
#
loop_
_entity_poly.entity_id
_entity_poly.type
_entity_poly.pdbx_seq_one_letter_code
_entity_poly.pdbx_strand_id
1 'polypeptide(L)'
;MRSRRPDTTHVYDLQTHFRKNLPDVVTLPQMFKANGYVAARVGKIYHYGNPGDIGTDGLDDPPSWDAVVNPRGIDKDEEPVLTNHTPDRGLGSALAWYASPASDDRHTDGMVAAETIQLIEKYRDRPFFIAAGLNFCSNYRVAGRSHATPDTGLNNLGFRLVKDR
;
A
#
# COMPACT_ATOMS: atom_id res chain seq x y z
N MET A 1 -5.01 3.65 -12.20
CA MET A 1 -4.80 2.42 -13.00
C MET A 1 -5.43 2.53 -14.38
N ARG A 2 -4.80 3.33 -15.24
CA ARG A 2 -5.07 3.36 -16.69
C ARG A 2 -3.76 3.69 -17.39
N SER A 3 -3.49 3.06 -18.53
CA SER A 3 -2.31 3.31 -19.35
C SER A 3 -2.39 4.66 -20.08
N ARG A 4 -2.42 5.78 -19.33
CA ARG A 4 -2.34 7.16 -19.80
C ARG A 4 -1.16 7.87 -19.13
N ARG A 5 -0.54 8.80 -19.84
CA ARG A 5 0.59 9.59 -19.33
C ARG A 5 0.07 10.69 -18.38
N PRO A 6 0.89 11.16 -17.42
CA PRO A 6 0.54 12.30 -16.57
C PRO A 6 0.08 13.54 -17.35
N ASP A 7 0.72 13.82 -18.49
CA ASP A 7 0.33 14.94 -19.38
C ASP A 7 -1.08 14.80 -19.97
N THR A 8 -1.63 13.58 -20.00
CA THR A 8 -3.00 13.30 -20.44
C THR A 8 -3.99 13.31 -19.29
N THR A 9 -3.56 12.93 -18.09
CA THR A 9 -4.44 12.90 -16.91
C THR A 9 -4.46 14.26 -16.19
N HIS A 10 -3.46 15.11 -16.43
CA HIS A 10 -3.22 16.37 -15.74
C HIS A 10 -3.18 16.20 -14.20
N VAL A 11 -2.65 15.06 -13.74
CA VAL A 11 -2.41 14.77 -12.32
C VAL A 11 -0.90 14.79 -12.12
N TYR A 12 -0.42 15.84 -11.44
CA TYR A 12 1.01 16.07 -11.18
C TYR A 12 1.35 16.04 -9.68
N ASP A 13 0.34 15.82 -8.84
CA ASP A 13 0.45 15.77 -7.38
C ASP A 13 -0.10 14.42 -6.85
N LEU A 14 -0.14 14.30 -5.53
CA LEU A 14 -0.59 13.10 -4.83
C LEU A 14 -2.01 13.22 -4.26
N GLN A 15 -2.73 14.31 -4.56
CA GLN A 15 -4.01 14.67 -3.92
C GLN A 15 -5.18 14.75 -4.91
N THR A 16 -4.88 15.04 -6.17
CA THR A 16 -5.86 15.19 -7.23
C THR A 16 -6.37 13.83 -7.67
N HIS A 17 -7.65 13.56 -7.40
CA HIS A 17 -8.33 12.39 -7.94
C HIS A 17 -8.45 12.48 -9.47
N PHE A 18 -8.04 11.45 -10.19
CA PHE A 18 -7.94 11.48 -11.65
C PHE A 18 -9.29 11.71 -12.36
N ARG A 19 -10.43 11.33 -11.74
CA ARG A 19 -11.77 11.61 -12.30
C ARG A 19 -12.14 13.09 -12.31
N LYS A 20 -11.44 13.95 -11.57
CA LYS A 20 -11.62 15.40 -11.68
C LYS A 20 -11.38 15.89 -13.10
N ASN A 21 -10.35 15.33 -13.75
CA ASN A 21 -9.96 15.70 -15.11
C ASN A 21 -10.52 14.73 -16.16
N LEU A 22 -10.83 13.49 -15.76
CA LEU A 22 -11.29 12.42 -16.64
C LEU A 22 -12.49 11.67 -16.01
N PRO A 23 -13.69 12.26 -15.95
CA PRO A 23 -14.83 11.71 -15.20
C PRO A 23 -15.28 10.33 -15.71
N ASP A 24 -15.38 10.16 -17.02
CA ASP A 24 -15.94 8.96 -17.68
C ASP A 24 -14.88 7.91 -18.04
N VAL A 25 -13.70 8.03 -17.45
CA VAL A 25 -12.58 7.18 -17.79
C VAL A 25 -12.80 5.76 -17.28
N VAL A 26 -12.77 4.79 -18.20
CA VAL A 26 -12.77 3.36 -17.87
C VAL A 26 -11.39 2.95 -17.33
N THR A 27 -11.36 2.37 -16.14
CA THR A 27 -10.15 1.84 -15.50
C THR A 27 -9.96 0.36 -15.81
N LEU A 28 -8.77 -0.18 -15.52
CA LEU A 28 -8.51 -1.61 -15.73
C LEU A 28 -9.51 -2.52 -14.98
N PRO A 29 -9.80 -2.31 -13.67
CA PRO A 29 -10.82 -3.08 -12.97
C PRO A 29 -12.22 -2.95 -13.59
N GLN A 30 -12.64 -1.73 -13.97
CA GLN A 30 -13.93 -1.51 -14.63
C GLN A 30 -14.04 -2.28 -15.95
N MET A 31 -12.95 -2.40 -16.71
CA MET A 31 -12.92 -3.19 -17.93
C MET A 31 -13.16 -4.68 -17.64
N PHE A 32 -12.50 -5.25 -16.62
CA PHE A 32 -12.76 -6.63 -16.19
C PHE A 32 -14.22 -6.83 -15.74
N LYS A 33 -14.75 -5.92 -14.91
CA LYS A 33 -16.16 -5.94 -14.47
C LYS A 33 -17.13 -5.98 -15.64
N ALA A 34 -16.91 -5.10 -16.63
CA ALA A 34 -17.75 -5.02 -17.83
C ALA A 34 -17.71 -6.31 -18.68
N ASN A 35 -16.70 -7.17 -18.49
CA ASN A 35 -16.54 -8.45 -19.19
C ASN A 35 -16.89 -9.66 -18.30
N GLY A 36 -17.67 -9.47 -17.24
CA GLY A 36 -18.21 -10.56 -16.42
C GLY A 36 -17.28 -11.08 -15.32
N TYR A 37 -16.13 -10.43 -15.11
CA TYR A 37 -15.25 -10.74 -13.97
C TYR A 37 -15.77 -10.08 -12.70
N VAL A 38 -15.51 -10.70 -11.55
CA VAL A 38 -15.56 -9.98 -10.27
C VAL A 38 -14.28 -9.16 -10.14
N ALA A 39 -14.37 -7.85 -9.93
CA ALA A 39 -13.18 -7.05 -9.61
C ALA A 39 -13.16 -6.70 -8.12
N ALA A 40 -12.09 -7.07 -7.42
CA ALA A 40 -11.92 -6.76 -6.01
C ALA A 40 -10.56 -6.14 -5.74
N ARG A 41 -10.47 -5.39 -4.65
CA ARG A 41 -9.18 -4.93 -4.12
C ARG A 41 -9.03 -5.21 -2.63
N VAL A 42 -7.78 -5.39 -2.23
CA VAL A 42 -7.35 -5.51 -0.84
C VAL A 42 -6.17 -4.59 -0.63
N GLY A 43 -6.28 -3.65 0.32
CA GLY A 43 -5.22 -2.69 0.61
C GLY A 43 -5.06 -1.60 -0.45
N LYS A 44 -3.82 -1.14 -0.64
CA LYS A 44 -3.48 0.08 -1.40
C LYS A 44 -3.28 -0.16 -2.90
N ILE A 45 -4.27 0.20 -3.69
CA ILE A 45 -4.26 0.06 -5.15
C ILE A 45 -4.18 1.41 -5.86
N TYR A 46 -5.09 2.32 -5.53
CA TYR A 46 -4.96 3.73 -5.86
C TYR A 46 -4.18 4.46 -4.77
N HIS A 47 -3.78 5.70 -5.05
CA HIS A 47 -2.98 6.46 -4.12
C HIS A 47 -3.77 6.79 -2.84
N TYR A 48 -3.08 6.72 -1.71
CA TYR A 48 -3.49 7.32 -0.44
C TYR A 48 -2.25 7.60 0.40
N GLY A 49 -2.34 8.48 1.39
CA GLY A 49 -1.21 8.91 2.22
C GLY A 49 -0.74 7.82 3.18
N ASN A 50 0.40 7.20 2.91
CA ASN A 50 0.99 6.21 3.83
C ASN A 50 1.86 6.90 4.90
N PRO A 51 1.81 6.54 6.19
CA PRO A 51 0.91 5.56 6.83
C PRO A 51 -0.46 6.13 7.28
N GLY A 52 -0.69 7.43 7.11
CA GLY A 52 -1.87 8.13 7.67
C GLY A 52 -3.23 7.52 7.30
N ASP A 53 -3.39 7.07 6.07
CA ASP A 53 -4.65 6.57 5.50
C ASP A 53 -4.72 5.03 5.45
N ILE A 54 -3.76 4.31 6.07
CA ILE A 54 -3.84 2.84 6.18
C ILE A 54 -5.17 2.45 6.85
N GLY A 55 -5.89 1.50 6.25
CA GLY A 55 -7.21 1.08 6.72
C GLY A 55 -8.38 1.91 6.18
N THR A 56 -8.13 2.87 5.29
CA THR A 56 -9.17 3.70 4.66
C THR A 56 -9.19 3.52 3.13
N ASP A 57 -10.19 4.13 2.49
CA ASP A 57 -10.27 4.17 1.03
C ASP A 57 -9.35 5.23 0.39
N GLY A 58 -8.89 6.23 1.15
CA GLY A 58 -8.06 7.32 0.62
C GLY A 58 -8.60 7.95 -0.68
N LEU A 59 -7.78 7.98 -1.74
CA LEU A 59 -8.17 8.45 -3.09
C LEU A 59 -8.50 7.29 -4.04
N ASP A 60 -9.15 6.25 -3.53
CA ASP A 60 -9.64 5.14 -4.32
C ASP A 60 -10.75 5.54 -5.31
N ASP A 61 -11.05 4.63 -6.23
CA ASP A 61 -12.07 4.76 -7.25
C ASP A 61 -13.21 3.75 -7.03
N PRO A 62 -14.25 4.08 -6.24
CA PRO A 62 -15.33 3.15 -5.91
C PRO A 62 -16.01 2.47 -7.10
N PRO A 63 -16.24 3.15 -8.25
CA PRO A 63 -16.77 2.51 -9.46
C PRO A 63 -15.93 1.35 -10.01
N SER A 64 -14.66 1.23 -9.63
CA SER A 64 -13.75 0.16 -10.09
C SER A 64 -14.03 -1.21 -9.47
N TRP A 65 -14.72 -1.29 -8.34
CA TRP A 65 -14.68 -2.48 -7.50
C TRP A 65 -16.07 -3.05 -7.21
N ASP A 66 -16.17 -4.36 -7.13
CA ASP A 66 -17.31 -5.10 -6.57
C ASP A 66 -17.11 -5.42 -5.08
N ALA A 67 -15.84 -5.57 -4.66
CA ALA A 67 -15.47 -5.79 -3.28
C ALA A 67 -14.20 -5.01 -2.93
N VAL A 68 -14.20 -4.44 -1.73
CA VAL A 68 -13.14 -3.60 -1.17
C VAL A 68 -12.85 -4.10 0.24
N VAL A 69 -11.56 -4.31 0.53
CA VAL A 69 -11.08 -4.62 1.87
C VAL A 69 -9.93 -3.68 2.21
N ASN A 70 -9.99 -3.04 3.37
CA ASN A 70 -8.97 -2.12 3.88
C ASN A 70 -8.34 -2.66 5.17
N PRO A 71 -7.39 -3.61 5.09
CA PRO A 71 -6.71 -4.07 6.27
C PRO A 71 -5.95 -2.93 6.97
N ARG A 72 -5.94 -2.98 8.30
CA ARG A 72 -5.19 -2.08 9.19
C ARG A 72 -4.53 -2.95 10.26
N GLY A 73 -3.26 -3.24 10.06
CA GLY A 73 -2.47 -4.03 10.98
C GLY A 73 -1.86 -3.21 12.11
N ILE A 74 -1.09 -3.91 12.92
CA ILE A 74 -0.38 -3.35 14.07
C ILE A 74 0.66 -2.30 13.69
N ASP A 75 1.12 -2.28 12.44
CA ASP A 75 1.99 -1.23 11.92
C ASP A 75 1.35 0.16 12.02
N LYS A 76 0.02 0.27 12.11
CA LYS A 76 -0.66 1.54 12.44
C LYS A 76 -0.78 1.79 13.94
N ASP A 77 -0.90 0.72 14.73
CA ASP A 77 -1.04 0.78 16.19
C ASP A 77 0.30 1.08 16.89
N GLU A 78 1.41 0.65 16.30
CA GLU A 78 2.77 0.77 16.83
C GLU A 78 3.48 2.05 16.37
N GLU A 79 2.80 2.95 15.67
CA GLU A 79 3.35 4.27 15.33
C GLU A 79 3.89 5.06 16.55
N PRO A 80 3.24 5.03 17.73
CA PRO A 80 3.73 5.74 18.91
C PRO A 80 5.06 5.22 19.47
N VAL A 81 5.48 3.99 19.12
CA VAL A 81 6.73 3.37 19.59
C VAL A 81 7.86 3.42 18.56
N LEU A 82 7.63 4.10 17.43
CA LEU A 82 8.63 4.32 16.41
C LEU A 82 9.81 5.14 16.92
N THR A 83 11.02 4.72 16.53
CA THR A 83 12.19 5.60 16.58
C THR A 83 12.18 6.49 15.34
N ASN A 84 11.93 7.78 15.52
CA ASN A 84 11.90 8.77 14.44
C ASN A 84 13.16 9.65 14.46
N HIS A 85 13.98 9.56 13.41
CA HIS A 85 15.21 10.34 13.25
C HIS A 85 14.99 11.71 12.58
N THR A 86 13.78 11.99 12.09
CA THR A 86 13.41 13.26 11.46
C THR A 86 12.01 13.70 11.94
N PRO A 87 11.88 14.11 13.21
CA PRO A 87 10.58 14.38 13.83
C PRO A 87 9.83 15.57 13.22
N ASP A 88 10.54 16.48 12.55
CA ASP A 88 9.92 17.65 11.88
C ASP A 88 9.17 17.30 10.58
N ARG A 89 9.12 16.01 10.23
CA ARG A 89 8.43 15.49 9.04
C ARG A 89 7.29 14.57 9.45
N GLY A 90 6.21 14.56 8.66
CA GLY A 90 5.17 13.55 8.77
C GLY A 90 5.73 12.15 8.52
N LEU A 91 5.15 11.13 9.16
CA LEU A 91 5.69 9.76 9.15
C LEU A 91 5.91 9.18 7.73
N GLY A 92 5.10 9.58 6.75
CA GLY A 92 5.26 9.15 5.35
C GLY A 92 6.55 9.61 4.67
N SER A 93 7.23 10.63 5.20
CA SER A 93 8.50 11.17 4.70
C SER A 93 9.60 11.24 5.76
N ALA A 94 9.32 10.74 6.96
CA ALA A 94 10.28 10.66 8.04
C ALA A 94 11.16 9.40 7.92
N LEU A 95 12.40 9.47 8.38
CA LEU A 95 13.23 8.29 8.62
C LEU A 95 12.83 7.69 9.98
N ALA A 96 11.86 6.78 9.97
CA ALA A 96 11.30 6.19 11.17
C ALA A 96 11.26 4.66 11.09
N TRP A 97 11.62 3.99 12.18
CA TRP A 97 11.64 2.53 12.23
C TRP A 97 11.26 1.97 13.60
N TYR A 98 10.71 0.75 13.58
CA TYR A 98 10.49 -0.10 14.74
C TYR A 98 10.50 -1.56 14.30
N ALA A 99 11.29 -2.40 14.98
CA ALA A 99 11.30 -3.84 14.76
C ALA A 99 10.27 -4.47 15.69
N SER A 100 9.05 -4.68 15.18
CA SER A 100 7.95 -5.24 15.95
C SER A 100 8.25 -6.68 16.38
N PRO A 101 7.99 -7.05 17.65
CA PRO A 101 8.09 -8.44 18.09
C PRO A 101 6.92 -9.30 17.59
N ALA A 102 5.86 -8.69 17.05
CA ALA A 102 4.70 -9.40 16.58
C ALA A 102 4.95 -10.13 15.25
N SER A 103 4.10 -11.12 14.99
CA SER A 103 4.15 -11.94 13.79
C SER A 103 3.69 -11.20 12.53
N ASP A 104 4.14 -11.67 11.36
CA ASP A 104 3.89 -10.99 10.08
C ASP A 104 2.39 -10.92 9.72
N ASP A 105 1.59 -11.91 10.13
CA ASP A 105 0.14 -11.96 9.90
C ASP A 105 -0.64 -10.84 10.63
N ARG A 106 -0.02 -10.22 11.64
CA ARG A 106 -0.58 -9.07 12.37
C ARG A 106 -0.33 -7.74 11.67
N HIS A 107 0.62 -7.69 10.74
CA HIS A 107 0.93 -6.50 9.96
C HIS A 107 -0.03 -6.36 8.79
N THR A 108 -0.24 -5.13 8.32
CA THR A 108 -1.19 -4.80 7.25
C THR A 108 -0.94 -5.67 6.02
N ASP A 109 0.31 -5.89 5.63
CA ASP A 109 0.66 -6.70 4.46
C ASP A 109 0.35 -8.19 4.63
N GLY A 110 0.55 -8.73 5.84
CA GLY A 110 0.16 -10.10 6.17
C GLY A 110 -1.36 -10.27 6.11
N MET A 111 -2.10 -9.28 6.62
CA MET A 111 -3.56 -9.25 6.52
C MET A 111 -4.03 -9.09 5.07
N VAL A 112 -3.38 -8.25 4.26
CA VAL A 112 -3.68 -8.11 2.82
C VAL A 112 -3.52 -9.45 2.10
N ALA A 113 -2.47 -10.20 2.39
CA ALA A 113 -2.26 -11.52 1.81
C ALA A 113 -3.37 -12.51 2.23
N ALA A 114 -3.72 -12.55 3.51
CA ALA A 114 -4.77 -13.44 4.03
C ALA A 114 -6.15 -13.12 3.42
N GLU A 115 -6.53 -11.85 3.36
CA GLU A 115 -7.80 -11.40 2.75
C GLU A 115 -7.84 -11.67 1.24
N THR A 116 -6.71 -11.52 0.56
CA THR A 116 -6.60 -11.86 -0.87
C THR A 116 -6.87 -13.35 -1.11
N ILE A 117 -6.32 -14.24 -0.26
CA ILE A 117 -6.58 -15.68 -0.33
C ILE A 117 -8.07 -15.97 -0.13
N GLN A 118 -8.70 -15.35 0.87
CA GLN A 118 -10.14 -15.52 1.10
C GLN A 118 -10.99 -15.10 -0.11
N LEU A 119 -10.62 -14.00 -0.80
CA LEU A 119 -11.33 -13.58 -2.01
C LEU A 119 -11.12 -14.54 -3.18
N ILE A 120 -9.91 -15.09 -3.34
CA ILE A 120 -9.62 -16.12 -4.35
C ILE A 120 -10.49 -17.35 -4.09
N GLU A 121 -10.56 -17.81 -2.84
CA GLU A 121 -11.39 -18.97 -2.46
C GLU A 121 -12.88 -18.68 -2.66
N LYS A 122 -13.35 -17.50 -2.29
CA LYS A 122 -14.75 -17.06 -2.43
C LYS A 122 -15.19 -16.99 -3.89
N TYR A 123 -14.32 -16.52 -4.79
CA TYR A 123 -14.65 -16.33 -6.20
C TYR A 123 -14.08 -17.42 -7.11
N ARG A 124 -13.59 -18.53 -6.56
CA ARG A 124 -12.92 -19.63 -7.30
C ARG A 124 -13.70 -20.17 -8.50
N ASP A 125 -15.03 -20.14 -8.46
CA ASP A 125 -15.90 -20.67 -9.52
C ASP A 125 -16.33 -19.61 -10.55
N ARG A 126 -15.75 -18.40 -10.47
CA ARG A 126 -16.01 -17.29 -11.38
C ARG A 126 -14.68 -16.65 -11.83
N PRO A 127 -14.61 -16.09 -13.04
CA PRO A 127 -13.46 -15.28 -13.42
C PRO A 127 -13.35 -14.06 -12.49
N PHE A 128 -12.14 -13.79 -11.98
CA PHE A 128 -11.89 -12.68 -11.05
C PHE A 128 -10.66 -11.86 -11.45
N PHE A 129 -10.70 -10.59 -11.10
CA PHE A 129 -9.58 -9.67 -11.07
C PHE A 129 -9.41 -9.22 -9.62
N ILE A 130 -8.38 -9.68 -8.93
CA ILE A 130 -8.11 -9.29 -7.53
C ILE A 130 -6.80 -8.49 -7.52
N ALA A 131 -6.89 -7.24 -7.06
CA ALA A 131 -5.74 -6.38 -6.87
C ALA A 131 -5.33 -6.38 -5.40
N ALA A 132 -4.15 -6.92 -5.09
CA ALA A 132 -3.56 -6.92 -3.75
C ALA A 132 -2.50 -5.83 -3.62
N GLY A 133 -2.72 -4.88 -2.72
CA GLY A 133 -1.91 -3.68 -2.55
C GLY A 133 -1.14 -3.70 -1.24
N LEU A 134 0.11 -4.14 -1.30
CA LEU A 134 1.03 -4.14 -0.15
C LEU A 134 1.58 -2.74 0.13
N ASN A 135 1.67 -2.40 1.41
CA ASN A 135 2.13 -1.13 1.94
C ASN A 135 3.65 -1.13 2.12
N PHE A 136 4.39 -1.04 1.01
CA PHE A 136 5.82 -0.81 1.08
C PHE A 136 6.12 0.70 1.11
N CYS A 137 6.72 1.20 2.20
CA CYS A 137 7.29 2.55 2.26
C CYS A 137 8.78 2.46 2.61
N SER A 138 9.63 3.11 1.82
CA SER A 138 11.10 3.07 1.99
C SER A 138 11.62 3.89 3.19
N ASN A 139 10.84 4.84 3.70
CA ASN A 139 11.27 5.75 4.78
C ASN A 139 10.64 5.41 6.15
N TYR A 140 9.50 4.71 6.13
CA TYR A 140 8.73 4.28 7.29
C TYR A 140 8.73 2.76 7.36
N ARG A 141 9.27 2.18 8.45
CA ARG A 141 9.32 0.72 8.58
C ARG A 141 8.91 0.22 9.96
N VAL A 142 7.70 -0.34 10.03
CA VAL A 142 7.33 -1.32 11.05
C VAL A 142 7.32 -2.68 10.36
N ALA A 143 8.19 -3.59 10.78
CA ALA A 143 8.26 -4.94 10.24
C ALA A 143 8.58 -5.93 11.35
N GLY A 144 8.14 -7.18 11.16
CA GLY A 144 8.48 -8.28 12.06
C GLY A 144 9.99 -8.40 12.26
N ARG A 145 10.41 -8.66 13.51
CA ARG A 145 11.82 -8.75 13.90
C ARG A 145 12.61 -9.80 13.09
N SER A 146 11.96 -10.83 12.58
CA SER A 146 12.54 -11.84 11.66
C SER A 146 13.04 -11.25 10.34
N HIS A 147 12.50 -10.09 9.93
CA HIS A 147 12.83 -9.38 8.69
C HIS A 147 13.59 -8.06 8.94
N ALA A 148 13.84 -7.73 10.21
CA ALA A 148 14.77 -6.68 10.59
C ALA A 148 16.21 -7.22 10.51
N THR A 149 17.14 -6.42 10.00
CA THR A 149 18.56 -6.82 10.09
C THR A 149 18.91 -6.98 11.58
N PRO A 150 19.65 -8.03 11.98
CA PRO A 150 20.10 -8.19 13.35
C PRO A 150 20.85 -6.92 13.77
N ASP A 151 20.82 -6.62 15.08
CA ASP A 151 21.26 -5.40 15.76
C ASP A 151 22.72 -4.99 15.43
N THR A 152 22.96 -4.61 14.18
CA THR A 152 24.19 -4.05 13.66
C THR A 152 23.91 -2.57 13.56
N GLY A 153 24.39 -1.80 14.54
CA GLY A 153 24.17 -0.36 14.59
C GLY A 153 24.29 0.28 13.21
N LEU A 154 23.18 0.86 12.74
CA LEU A 154 23.01 1.80 11.61
C LEU A 154 23.88 1.65 10.33
N ASN A 155 24.52 0.51 10.08
CA ASN A 155 25.40 0.33 8.92
C ASN A 155 24.70 -0.24 7.68
N ASN A 156 23.41 -0.57 7.78
CA ASN A 156 22.67 -1.26 6.71
C ASN A 156 21.49 -0.44 6.14
N LEU A 157 21.41 0.86 6.43
CA LEU A 157 20.57 1.78 5.65
C LEU A 157 21.22 2.07 4.30
N GLY A 158 20.92 1.25 3.29
CA GLY A 158 20.67 1.67 1.90
C GLY A 158 21.66 2.54 1.12
N PHE A 159 22.83 2.90 1.64
CA PHE A 159 23.85 3.68 0.93
C PHE A 159 25.23 3.09 1.22
N ARG A 160 25.66 2.12 0.41
CA ARG A 160 27.09 1.84 0.26
C ARG A 160 27.73 3.00 -0.51
N LEU A 161 28.32 3.96 0.20
CA LEU A 161 29.44 4.70 -0.37
C LEU A 161 30.66 3.78 -0.32
N VAL A 162 30.88 3.04 -1.41
CA VAL A 162 32.17 2.38 -1.65
C VAL A 162 33.16 3.52 -1.90
N LYS A 163 33.98 3.83 -0.90
CA LYS A 163 35.24 4.51 -1.17
C LYS A 163 36.18 3.42 -1.69
N ASP A 164 36.45 3.45 -2.99
CA ASP A 164 37.58 2.70 -3.53
C ASP A 164 38.86 3.11 -2.79
N ARG A 165 39.73 2.11 -2.66
CA ARG A 165 40.93 1.98 -1.81
C ARG A 165 41.71 3.25 -1.51
#